data_AF-A0A1X0QQ74-F1
#
_entry.id   AF-A0A1X0QQ74-F1
#
_cell.length_a   1.000
_cell.length_b   1.000
_cell.length_c   1.000
_cell.angle_alpha   90.00
_cell.angle_beta   90.00
_cell.angle_gamma   90.00
#
_symmetry.space_group_name_H-M   'P 1'
#
loop_
_entity.id
_entity.type
_entity.pdbx_description
1 polymer ?
#
loop_
_entity_poly.entity_id
_entity_poly.type
_entity_poly.pdbx_seq_one_letter_code
_entity_poly.pdbx_strand_id
1 'polypeptide(L)'
;MEHNRLFYIRQIGDDGKKYVGVTSNSSQINSHLTVEPKKANDYDGKQVWYFDDNNQLVNVFTGHLIGYDNSDPGLPGVPVLMQKPNERSPEFQWAYDTNTKRIYNKVKG
;
A
#
# COMPACT_ATOMS: atom_id res chain seq x y z
N MET A 1 -14.94 2.55 -3.55
CA MET A 1 -14.03 2.87 -4.66
C MET A 1 -14.20 1.79 -5.72
N GLU A 2 -14.04 2.13 -7.00
CA GLU A 2 -14.11 1.18 -8.10
C GLU A 2 -12.86 0.27 -8.09
N HIS A 3 -13.04 -1.03 -8.34
CA HIS A 3 -11.93 -1.97 -8.57
C HIS A 3 -11.16 -1.60 -9.84
N ASN A 4 -9.88 -1.94 -9.88
CA ASN A 4 -8.97 -1.71 -11.01
C ASN A 4 -8.81 -0.24 -11.42
N ARG A 5 -9.26 0.71 -10.59
CA ARG A 5 -9.02 2.13 -10.78
C ARG A 5 -7.71 2.55 -10.11
N LEU A 6 -6.89 3.28 -10.85
CA LEU A 6 -5.61 3.78 -10.37
C LEU A 6 -5.79 4.98 -9.42
N PHE A 7 -5.04 4.99 -8.32
CA PHE A 7 -5.01 6.09 -7.37
C PHE A 7 -3.67 6.19 -6.62
N TYR A 8 -3.50 7.31 -5.92
CA TYR A 8 -2.40 7.54 -4.99
C TYR A 8 -2.92 7.45 -3.55
N ILE A 9 -2.15 6.86 -2.65
CA ILE A 9 -2.48 6.82 -1.22
C ILE A 9 -1.77 7.99 -0.52
N ARG A 10 -2.53 8.97 -0.04
CA ARG A 10 -2.00 10.20 0.57
C ARG A 10 -1.98 10.09 2.09
N GLN A 11 -0.87 10.49 2.74
CA GLN A 11 -0.80 10.59 4.19
C GLN A 11 -1.63 11.77 4.71
N ILE A 12 -2.45 11.53 5.73
CA ILE A 12 -3.20 12.58 6.43
C ILE A 12 -2.28 13.25 7.46
N GLY A 13 -2.30 14.60 7.52
CA GLY A 13 -1.58 15.39 8.53
C GLY A 13 -0.26 16.02 8.06
N ASP A 14 0.28 15.62 6.91
CA ASP A 14 1.54 16.15 6.34
C ASP A 14 1.28 17.09 5.14
N ASP A 15 0.41 18.09 5.34
CA ASP A 15 -0.10 19.02 4.30
C ASP A 15 -0.74 18.35 3.07
N GLY A 16 -0.91 17.02 3.09
CA GLY A 16 -1.30 16.23 1.92
C GLY A 16 -0.23 16.16 0.82
N LYS A 17 1.05 16.34 1.16
CA LYS A 17 2.16 16.36 0.19
C LYS A 17 2.88 15.03 0.04
N LYS A 18 2.76 14.14 1.02
CA LYS A 18 3.38 12.80 1.00
C LYS A 18 2.40 11.69 0.63
N TYR A 19 2.94 10.72 -0.09
CA TYR A 19 2.21 9.60 -0.68
C TYR A 19 2.95 8.30 -0.40
N VAL A 20 2.18 7.21 -0.28
CA VAL A 20 2.72 5.87 -0.11
C VAL A 20 3.27 5.38 -1.44
N GLY A 21 4.51 4.91 -1.42
CA GLY A 21 5.17 4.31 -2.55
C GLY A 21 6.01 3.11 -2.16
N VAL A 22 6.75 2.61 -3.14
CA VAL A 22 7.75 1.55 -2.98
C VAL A 22 9.15 2.13 -3.24
N THR A 23 10.19 1.59 -2.58
CA THR A 23 11.56 2.06 -2.81
C THR A 23 12.05 1.68 -4.22
N SER A 24 12.95 2.47 -4.81
CA SER A 24 13.44 2.24 -6.18
C SER A 24 14.12 0.89 -6.39
N ASN A 25 14.67 0.29 -5.33
CA ASN A 25 15.34 -1.02 -5.37
C ASN A 25 14.39 -2.18 -5.02
N SER A 26 13.08 -1.92 -4.91
CA SER A 26 12.16 -2.77 -4.18
C SER A 26 11.13 -3.47 -5.04
N SER A 27 11.51 -3.91 -6.24
CA SER A 27 10.75 -4.94 -6.95
C SER A 27 10.77 -6.30 -6.22
N GLN A 28 11.37 -6.38 -5.02
CA GLN A 28 11.41 -7.58 -4.20
C GLN A 28 10.20 -7.68 -3.28
N ILE A 29 9.75 -8.91 -3.09
CA ILE A 29 8.82 -9.27 -2.02
C ILE A 29 9.47 -8.97 -0.65
N ASN A 30 8.66 -8.64 0.36
CA ASN A 30 9.02 -8.24 1.72
C ASN A 30 9.77 -6.91 1.86
N SER A 31 9.83 -6.11 0.79
CA SER A 31 10.38 -4.76 0.91
C SER A 31 9.42 -3.80 1.61
N HIS A 32 9.95 -2.87 2.39
CA HIS A 32 9.15 -1.88 3.11
C HIS A 32 8.53 -0.84 2.16
N LEU A 33 7.37 -0.32 2.56
CA LEU A 33 6.75 0.83 1.90
C LEU A 33 7.39 2.14 2.36
N THR A 34 7.37 3.15 1.51
CA THR A 34 7.86 4.51 1.82
C THR A 34 6.75 5.53 1.80
N VAL A 35 6.99 6.64 2.49
CA VAL A 35 6.13 7.81 2.45
C VAL A 35 6.97 9.01 2.00
N GLU A 36 6.76 9.43 0.76
CA GLU A 36 7.61 10.42 0.09
C GLU A 36 6.76 11.45 -0.68
N PRO A 37 7.30 12.64 -1.02
CA PRO A 37 6.59 13.62 -1.83
C PRO A 37 6.09 13.05 -3.16
N LYS A 38 4.98 13.58 -3.67
CA LYS A 38 4.47 13.20 -4.99
C LYS A 38 5.51 13.47 -6.07
N LYS A 39 5.83 12.47 -6.87
CA LYS A 39 6.70 12.65 -8.04
C LYS A 39 5.86 13.15 -9.22
N ALA A 40 6.28 14.24 -9.85
CA ALA A 40 5.52 14.91 -10.92
C ALA A 40 5.45 14.09 -12.22
N ASN A 41 6.42 13.20 -12.43
CA ASN A 41 6.53 12.31 -13.60
C ASN A 41 6.52 10.85 -13.14
N ASP A 42 5.34 10.33 -12.82
CA ASP A 42 5.18 8.96 -12.33
C ASP A 42 5.14 7.94 -13.50
N TYR A 43 6.03 8.10 -14.48
CA TYR A 43 6.25 7.10 -15.55
C TYR A 43 6.61 5.71 -14.98
N ASP A 44 7.09 5.68 -13.74
CA ASP A 44 7.51 4.47 -13.04
C ASP A 44 6.41 3.86 -12.15
N GLY A 45 5.21 4.45 -12.00
CA GLY A 45 4.08 3.83 -11.27
C GLY A 45 4.34 3.47 -9.79
N LYS A 46 5.44 3.93 -9.18
CA LYS A 46 5.90 3.47 -7.85
C LYS A 46 4.99 3.91 -6.71
N GLN A 47 4.24 4.99 -6.92
CA GLN A 47 3.26 5.54 -5.96
C GLN A 47 1.81 5.27 -6.38
N VAL A 48 1.60 4.52 -7.47
CA VAL A 48 0.28 4.23 -8.03
C VAL A 48 -0.19 2.86 -7.56
N TRP A 49 -1.44 2.83 -7.10
CA TRP A 49 -2.07 1.66 -6.52
C TRP A 49 -3.44 1.43 -7.15
N TYR A 50 -3.94 0.21 -7.05
CA TYR A 50 -5.34 -0.12 -7.32
C TYR A 50 -5.86 -1.17 -6.34
N PHE A 51 -7.18 -1.28 -6.23
CA PHE A 51 -7.84 -2.41 -5.58
C PHE A 51 -8.12 -3.50 -6.61
N ASP A 52 -7.63 -4.71 -6.40
CA ASP A 52 -8.02 -5.86 -7.21
C ASP A 52 -9.43 -6.36 -6.82
N ASP A 53 -9.93 -7.37 -7.55
CA ASP A 53 -11.26 -7.95 -7.33
C ASP A 53 -11.41 -8.63 -5.95
N ASN A 54 -10.29 -8.98 -5.30
CA ASN A 54 -10.25 -9.55 -3.95
C ASN A 54 -10.20 -8.47 -2.86
N ASN A 55 -10.24 -7.19 -3.22
CA ASN A 55 -10.02 -6.04 -2.33
C ASN A 55 -8.61 -5.97 -1.73
N GLN A 56 -7.62 -6.50 -2.43
CA GLN A 56 -6.21 -6.38 -2.09
C GLN A 56 -5.64 -5.12 -2.76
N LEU A 57 -4.70 -4.45 -2.09
CA LEU A 57 -4.06 -3.25 -2.62
C LEU A 57 -2.81 -3.63 -3.38
N VAL A 58 -2.79 -3.37 -4.68
CA VAL A 58 -1.72 -3.75 -5.59
C VAL A 58 -0.96 -2.52 -6.06
N ASN A 59 0.37 -2.57 -6.01
CA ASN A 59 1.22 -1.55 -6.61
C ASN A 59 1.31 -1.76 -8.13
N VAL A 60 1.16 -0.69 -8.92
CA VAL A 60 1.20 -0.80 -10.39
C VAL A 60 2.60 -1.15 -10.90
N PHE A 61 3.66 -0.64 -10.29
CA PHE A 61 5.03 -0.86 -10.74
C PHE A 61 5.52 -2.29 -10.50
N THR A 62 5.30 -2.80 -9.29
CA THR A 62 5.82 -4.11 -8.89
C THR A 62 4.84 -5.25 -9.11
N GLY A 63 3.54 -4.93 -9.25
CA GLY A 63 2.47 -5.92 -9.27
C GLY A 63 2.25 -6.60 -7.92
N HIS A 64 2.93 -6.20 -6.85
CA HIS A 64 2.84 -6.81 -5.52
C HIS A 64 1.76 -6.17 -4.64
N LEU A 65 1.38 -6.89 -3.58
CA LEU A 65 0.37 -6.46 -2.62
C LEU A 65 0.96 -5.65 -1.48
N ILE A 66 0.14 -4.83 -0.85
CA ILE A 66 0.38 -4.36 0.53
C ILE A 66 -0.09 -5.43 1.52
N GLY A 67 0.83 -5.91 2.34
CA GLY A 67 0.55 -6.69 3.54
C GLY A 67 1.31 -6.16 4.74
N TYR A 68 1.37 -6.94 5.81
CA TYR A 68 2.16 -6.62 7.00
C TYR A 68 3.06 -7.78 7.39
N ASP A 69 4.12 -7.45 8.13
CA ASP A 69 4.92 -8.41 8.86
C ASP A 69 4.94 -8.04 10.34
N ASN A 70 4.74 -9.06 11.18
CA ASN A 70 4.78 -8.93 12.63
C ASN A 70 6.11 -9.42 13.20
N SER A 71 7.02 -9.90 12.35
CA SER A 71 8.28 -10.53 12.74
C SER A 71 9.48 -9.58 12.73
N ASP A 72 9.28 -8.26 12.53
CA ASP A 72 10.38 -7.30 12.59
C ASP A 72 11.05 -7.36 13.99
N PRO A 73 12.31 -7.83 14.08
CA PRO A 73 12.98 -8.02 15.37
C PRO A 73 13.32 -6.68 16.05
N GLY A 74 13.32 -5.57 15.31
CA GLY A 74 13.55 -4.23 15.86
C GLY A 74 12.31 -3.60 16.50
N LEU A 75 11.10 -4.06 16.13
CA LEU A 75 9.83 -3.56 16.63
C LEU A 75 8.82 -4.69 16.88
N PRO A 76 9.06 -5.59 17.86
CA PRO A 76 8.17 -6.71 18.13
C PRO A 76 6.74 -6.23 18.42
N GLY A 77 5.77 -6.77 17.68
CA GLY A 77 4.35 -6.45 17.88
C GLY A 77 3.86 -5.18 17.16
N VAL A 78 4.73 -4.44 16.47
CA VAL A 78 4.32 -3.34 15.58
C VAL A 78 4.21 -3.87 14.15
N PRO A 79 3.01 -3.96 13.56
CA PRO A 79 2.86 -4.40 12.19
C PRO A 79 3.48 -3.39 11.23
N VAL A 80 4.51 -3.80 10.50
CA VAL A 80 5.15 -2.98 9.46
C VAL A 80 4.53 -3.32 8.11
N LEU A 81 4.08 -2.30 7.37
CA LEU A 81 3.55 -2.50 6.02
C LEU A 81 4.68 -2.77 5.02
N MET A 82 4.49 -3.79 4.20
CA MET A 82 5.48 -4.23 3.22
C MET A 82 4.84 -4.87 1.99
N GLN A 83 5.65 -5.08 0.96
CA GLN A 83 5.23 -5.77 -0.25
C GLN A 83 5.13 -7.28 -0.03
N LYS A 84 4.06 -7.90 -0.52
CA LYS A 84 3.82 -9.35 -0.46
C LYS A 84 3.57 -9.89 -1.88
N PRO A 85 3.77 -11.21 -2.11
CA PRO A 85 3.46 -11.83 -3.40
C PRO A 85 2.03 -11.52 -3.82
N ASN A 86 1.78 -11.37 -5.12
CA ASN A 86 0.44 -11.15 -5.65
C ASN A 86 -0.33 -12.45 -5.77
N GLU A 87 -0.73 -12.95 -4.61
CA GLU A 87 -1.54 -14.14 -4.44
C GLU A 87 -2.80 -13.76 -3.67
N ARG A 88 -3.84 -14.57 -3.81
CA ARG A 88 -5.08 -14.35 -3.05
C ARG A 88 -4.78 -14.51 -1.56
N SER A 89 -4.86 -13.41 -0.81
CA SER A 89 -4.54 -13.37 0.62
C SER A 89 -5.74 -12.81 1.40
N PRO A 90 -6.58 -13.68 2.00
CA PRO A 90 -7.71 -13.25 2.81
C PRO A 90 -7.36 -12.25 3.92
N GLU A 91 -6.16 -12.34 4.48
CA GLU A 91 -5.63 -11.48 5.53
C GLU A 91 -5.24 -10.07 5.06
N PHE A 92 -4.97 -9.88 3.76
CA PHE A 92 -4.53 -8.62 3.17
C PHE A 92 -5.62 -7.95 2.34
N GLN A 93 -6.85 -8.01 2.84
CA GLN A 93 -7.98 -7.27 2.29
C GLN A 93 -8.10 -5.90 2.93
N TRP A 94 -8.31 -4.89 2.10
CA TRP A 94 -8.36 -3.49 2.48
C TRP A 94 -9.68 -2.86 2.06
N ALA A 95 -10.06 -1.79 2.75
CA ALA A 95 -11.21 -0.96 2.42
C ALA A 95 -10.83 0.51 2.51
N TYR A 96 -11.59 1.33 1.82
CA TYR A 96 -11.53 2.79 1.93
C TYR A 96 -12.82 3.32 2.51
N ASP A 97 -12.73 3.99 3.65
CA ASP A 97 -13.84 4.71 4.27
C ASP A 97 -13.92 6.12 3.67
N THR A 98 -15.03 6.42 3.00
CA THR A 98 -15.27 7.71 2.36
C THR A 98 -15.51 8.85 3.35
N ASN A 99 -15.95 8.56 4.57
CA ASN A 99 -16.24 9.54 5.61
C ASN A 99 -14.95 9.99 6.29
N THR A 100 -14.12 9.03 6.73
CA THR A 100 -12.84 9.33 7.41
C THR A 100 -11.67 9.53 6.45
N LYS A 101 -11.84 9.20 5.16
CA LYS A 101 -10.80 9.23 4.13
C LYS A 101 -9.62 8.29 4.45
N ARG A 102 -9.86 7.21 5.18
CA ARG A 102 -8.83 6.26 5.62
C ARG A 102 -8.91 4.94 4.86
N ILE A 103 -7.75 4.35 4.62
CA ILE A 103 -7.62 2.96 4.20
C ILE A 103 -7.37 2.11 5.44
N TYR A 104 -8.10 1.01 5.58
CA TYR A 104 -7.99 0.11 6.73
C TYR A 104 -8.07 -1.35 6.27
N ASN A 105 -7.54 -2.26 7.09
CA ASN A 105 -7.63 -3.69 6.84
C ASN A 105 -9.05 -4.17 7.17
N LYS A 106 -9.75 -4.74 6.18
CA LYS A 106 -11.16 -5.19 6.32
C LYS A 106 -11.33 -6.27 7.39
N VAL A 107 -10.33 -7.11 7.58
CA VAL A 107 -10.42 -8.26 8.49
C VAL A 107 -10.25 -7.84 9.94
N LYS A 108 -9.45 -6.79 10.20
CA LYS A 108 -9.12 -6.36 11.56
C LYS A 108 -10.10 -5.35 12.18
N GLY A 109 -10.96 -4.70 11.37
CA GLY A 109 -11.98 -3.77 11.86
C GLY A 109 -11.41 -2.45 12.34
#